data_AF-A0A0Q6A6L7-F1
#
_entry.id   AF-A0A0Q6A6L7-F1
#
_cell.length_a   1.000
_cell.length_b   1.000
_cell.length_c   1.000
_cell.angle_alpha   90.00
_cell.angle_beta   90.00
_cell.angle_gamma   90.00
#
_symmetry.space_group_name_H-M   'P 1'
#
loop_
_entity.id
_entity.type
_entity.pdbx_description
1 polymer ?
#
loop_
_entity_poly.entity_id
_entity_poly.type
_entity_poly.pdbx_seq_one_letter_code
_entity_poly.pdbx_strand_id
1 'polypeptide(L)'
;MQGGGTGSVSVGVDLSGLVGRSLTIAVQEIARALAPAGIDADRVAVAINEAMTEVLVDEEIFDPSTLSADQIVEVIVDYLARILFHQVTEDAGSAWNRSPSEARTIEAENELFDLIKIAMDRQLGPKLANGVGRISKLDVEPAQLNAMQEVWREWETFE
;
A
#
# COMPACT_ATOMS: atom_id res chain seq x y z
N MET A 1 -35.51 -4.46 22.98
CA MET A 1 -34.07 -4.72 23.18
C MET A 1 -33.73 -6.05 22.53
N GLN A 2 -32.97 -6.04 21.43
CA GLN A 2 -32.01 -7.10 21.11
C GLN A 2 -31.05 -6.57 20.05
N GLY A 3 -29.85 -6.23 20.49
CA GLY A 3 -28.69 -6.04 19.62
C GLY A 3 -27.93 -7.35 19.46
N GLY A 4 -27.07 -7.40 18.44
CA GLY A 4 -26.19 -8.51 18.11
C GLY A 4 -26.11 -8.59 16.58
N GLY A 5 -25.20 -7.86 15.93
CA GLY A 5 -23.76 -7.97 16.12
C GLY A 5 -23.21 -8.88 15.03
N THR A 6 -23.26 -8.43 13.76
CA THR A 6 -22.51 -9.09 12.69
C THR A 6 -21.07 -8.61 12.80
N GLY A 7 -20.32 -9.24 13.71
CA GLY A 7 -18.87 -9.14 13.69
C GLY A 7 -18.41 -9.76 12.38
N SER A 8 -18.17 -8.94 11.36
CA SER A 8 -17.35 -9.34 10.23
C SER A 8 -16.00 -9.73 10.81
N VAL A 9 -15.74 -11.03 10.92
CA VAL A 9 -14.42 -11.52 11.26
C VAL A 9 -13.53 -11.13 10.08
N SER A 10 -12.81 -10.01 10.21
CA SER A 10 -11.69 -9.71 9.33
C SER A 10 -10.62 -10.76 9.61
N VAL A 11 -10.63 -11.83 8.81
CA VAL A 11 -9.53 -12.79 8.82
C VAL A 11 -8.34 -12.06 8.21
N GLY A 12 -7.35 -11.73 9.05
CA GLY A 12 -6.10 -11.13 8.60
C GLY A 12 -5.30 -12.08 7.71
N VAL A 13 -4.19 -11.60 7.15
CA VAL A 13 -3.33 -12.43 6.28
C VAL A 13 -2.69 -13.57 7.07
N ASP A 14 -2.85 -14.82 6.62
CA ASP A 14 -2.17 -15.96 7.22
C ASP A 14 -0.71 -16.03 6.73
N LEU A 15 0.20 -15.67 7.63
CA LEU A 15 1.65 -15.68 7.36
C LEU A 15 2.28 -17.05 7.61
N SER A 16 1.61 -17.96 8.32
CA SER A 16 2.20 -19.23 8.76
C SER A 16 2.53 -20.15 7.58
N GLY A 17 1.73 -20.12 6.51
CA GLY A 17 1.97 -20.87 5.28
C GLY A 17 3.05 -20.29 4.36
N LEU A 18 3.61 -19.14 4.71
CA LEU A 18 4.62 -18.41 3.92
C LEU A 18 6.04 -18.60 4.45
N VAL A 19 6.20 -19.10 5.68
CA VAL A 19 7.51 -19.33 6.31
C VAL A 19 8.35 -20.28 5.45
N GLY A 20 9.58 -19.86 5.12
CA GLY A 20 10.53 -20.65 4.32
C GLY A 20 10.27 -20.63 2.81
N ARG A 21 9.31 -19.83 2.33
CA ARG A 21 9.17 -19.51 0.90
C ARG A 21 10.19 -18.43 0.50
N SER A 22 10.35 -18.20 -0.81
CA SER A 22 11.10 -17.03 -1.26
C SER A 22 10.37 -15.75 -0.88
N LEU A 23 11.16 -14.70 -0.61
CA LEU A 23 10.66 -13.38 -0.23
C LEU A 23 9.64 -12.83 -1.22
N THR A 24 10.00 -12.92 -2.50
CA THR A 24 9.13 -12.58 -3.63
C THR A 24 7.77 -13.27 -3.55
N ILE A 25 7.72 -14.58 -3.29
CA ILE A 25 6.46 -15.32 -3.26
C ILE A 25 5.63 -14.95 -2.04
N ALA A 26 6.26 -14.85 -0.86
CA ALA A 26 5.55 -14.51 0.36
C ALA A 26 4.91 -13.12 0.27
N VAL A 27 5.66 -12.13 -0.19
CA VAL A 27 5.20 -10.75 -0.32
C VAL A 27 4.14 -10.59 -1.41
N GLN A 28 4.26 -11.30 -2.54
CA GLN A 28 3.21 -11.32 -3.57
C GLN A 28 1.88 -11.90 -3.06
N GLU A 29 1.92 -12.96 -2.25
CA GLU A 29 0.72 -13.53 -1.64
C GLU A 29 0.08 -12.55 -0.63
N ILE A 30 0.89 -11.87 0.17
CA ILE A 30 0.41 -10.82 1.08
C ILE A 30 -0.23 -9.67 0.30
N ALA A 31 0.46 -9.17 -0.73
CA ALA A 31 -0.04 -8.08 -1.57
C ALA A 31 -1.36 -8.44 -2.24
N ARG A 32 -1.47 -9.66 -2.78
CA ARG A 32 -2.71 -10.15 -3.39
C ARG A 32 -3.86 -10.29 -2.40
N ALA A 33 -3.57 -10.71 -1.16
CA ALA A 33 -4.56 -10.80 -0.10
C ALA A 33 -5.08 -9.42 0.35
N LEU A 34 -4.22 -8.40 0.26
CA LEU A 34 -4.53 -7.01 0.64
C LEU A 34 -5.04 -6.17 -0.54
N ALA A 35 -4.93 -6.67 -1.77
CA ALA A 35 -5.27 -5.94 -2.97
C ALA A 35 -6.73 -5.44 -2.95
N PRO A 36 -6.98 -4.15 -3.26
CA PRO A 36 -8.33 -3.60 -3.39
C PRO A 36 -9.18 -4.35 -4.42
N ALA A 37 -10.50 -4.27 -4.28
CA ALA A 37 -11.40 -4.94 -5.21
C ALA A 37 -11.30 -4.35 -6.63
N GLY A 38 -11.26 -5.24 -7.63
CA GLY A 38 -11.26 -4.84 -9.05
C GLY A 38 -9.90 -4.47 -9.64
N ILE A 39 -8.81 -4.55 -8.86
CA ILE A 39 -7.45 -4.33 -9.40
C ILE A 39 -6.98 -5.55 -10.19
N ASP A 40 -6.37 -5.28 -11.33
CA ASP A 40 -5.77 -6.29 -12.20
C ASP A 40 -4.54 -6.96 -11.55
N ALA A 41 -4.39 -8.27 -11.78
CA ALA A 41 -3.34 -9.06 -11.15
C ALA A 41 -1.93 -8.64 -11.62
N ASP A 42 -1.78 -8.21 -12.88
CA ASP A 42 -0.51 -7.73 -13.42
C ASP A 42 -0.12 -6.39 -12.75
N ARG A 43 -1.11 -5.51 -12.52
CA ARG A 43 -0.88 -4.26 -11.77
C ARG A 43 -0.45 -4.51 -10.33
N VAL A 44 -1.05 -5.50 -9.66
CA VAL A 44 -0.61 -5.91 -8.32
C VAL A 44 0.83 -6.43 -8.37
N ALA A 45 1.16 -7.28 -9.35
CA ALA A 45 2.48 -7.89 -9.49
C ALA A 45 3.57 -6.84 -9.78
N VAL A 46 3.30 -5.85 -10.63
CA VAL A 46 4.25 -4.76 -10.92
C VAL A 46 4.50 -3.94 -9.67
N ALA A 47 3.44 -3.43 -9.03
CA ALA A 47 3.57 -2.55 -7.87
C ALA A 47 4.33 -3.22 -6.71
N ILE A 48 4.06 -4.50 -6.46
CA ILE A 48 4.75 -5.21 -5.37
C ILE A 48 6.22 -5.52 -5.70
N ASN A 49 6.55 -5.82 -6.96
CA ASN A 49 7.94 -6.05 -7.35
C ASN A 49 8.78 -4.77 -7.27
N GLU A 50 8.19 -3.62 -7.64
CA GLU A 50 8.85 -2.33 -7.47
C GLU A 50 9.07 -2.01 -5.99
N ALA A 51 8.05 -2.19 -5.15
CA ALA A 51 8.16 -1.99 -3.70
C ALA A 51 9.25 -2.87 -3.07
N MET A 52 9.33 -4.15 -3.48
CA MET A 52 10.41 -5.03 -3.02
C MET A 52 11.78 -4.57 -3.50
N THR A 53 11.90 -4.11 -4.75
CA THR A 53 13.18 -3.64 -5.28
C THR A 53 13.66 -2.37 -4.56
N GLU A 54 12.73 -1.51 -4.15
CA GLU A 54 13.04 -0.27 -3.43
C GLU A 54 13.41 -0.54 -1.96
N VAL A 55 12.68 -1.42 -1.28
CA VAL A 55 12.81 -1.63 0.18
C VAL A 55 13.75 -2.78 0.53
N LEU A 56 13.79 -3.84 -0.28
CA LEU A 56 14.48 -5.10 0.02
C LEU A 56 15.63 -5.36 -0.96
N VAL A 57 16.57 -4.41 -1.02
CA VAL A 57 17.68 -4.42 -2.00
C VAL A 57 18.61 -5.64 -1.84
N ASP A 58 18.73 -6.20 -0.63
CA ASP A 58 19.73 -7.24 -0.28
C ASP A 58 19.13 -8.56 0.29
N GLU A 59 17.81 -8.78 0.18
CA GLU A 59 17.13 -9.93 0.81
C GLU A 59 16.47 -10.88 -0.21
N GLU A 60 16.76 -12.19 -0.14
CA GLU A 60 16.25 -13.19 -1.10
C GLU A 60 15.24 -14.20 -0.51
N ILE A 61 15.28 -14.45 0.80
CA ILE A 61 14.51 -15.52 1.47
C ILE A 61 13.50 -14.89 2.44
N PHE A 62 12.24 -15.37 2.42
CA PHE A 62 11.27 -14.97 3.44
C PHE A 62 11.54 -15.74 4.73
N ASP A 63 12.25 -15.11 5.65
CA ASP A 63 12.31 -15.55 7.03
C ASP A 63 11.80 -14.43 7.94
N PRO A 64 10.60 -14.57 8.54
CA PRO A 64 10.04 -13.55 9.43
C PRO A 64 10.84 -13.37 10.73
N SER A 65 11.86 -14.20 10.98
CA SER A 65 12.83 -14.01 12.07
C SER A 65 14.07 -13.21 11.66
N THR A 66 14.36 -13.06 10.37
CA THR A 66 15.46 -12.24 9.84
C THR A 66 14.98 -10.95 9.19
N LEU A 67 13.82 -10.97 8.53
CA LEU A 67 13.11 -9.77 8.09
C LEU A 67 12.53 -9.08 9.31
N SER A 68 12.89 -7.82 9.52
CA SER A 68 12.23 -7.04 10.55
C SER A 68 10.76 -6.87 10.17
N ALA A 69 9.88 -6.89 11.17
CA ALA A 69 8.47 -6.60 10.94
C ALA A 69 8.32 -5.27 10.17
N ASP A 70 9.17 -4.29 10.50
CA ASP A 70 9.21 -2.96 9.89
C ASP A 70 9.49 -3.00 8.38
N GLN A 71 10.42 -3.86 7.91
CA GLN A 71 10.70 -4.02 6.47
C GLN A 71 9.47 -4.57 5.72
N ILE A 72 8.77 -5.54 6.30
CA ILE A 72 7.55 -6.09 5.69
C ILE A 72 6.44 -5.03 5.67
N VAL A 73 6.31 -4.25 6.74
CA VAL A 73 5.38 -3.12 6.81
C VAL A 73 5.70 -2.10 5.73
N GLU A 74 6.96 -1.71 5.58
CA GLU A 74 7.42 -0.72 4.61
C GLU A 74 7.12 -1.17 3.17
N VAL A 75 7.38 -2.43 2.82
CA VAL A 75 7.00 -2.98 1.51
C VAL A 75 5.50 -2.91 1.26
N ILE A 76 4.68 -3.27 2.26
CA ILE A 76 3.21 -3.26 2.11
C ILE A 76 2.70 -1.82 1.95
N VAL A 77 3.23 -0.88 2.73
CA VAL A 77 2.87 0.53 2.65
C VAL A 77 3.27 1.10 1.28
N ASP A 78 4.50 0.84 0.82
CA ASP A 78 4.98 1.30 -0.48
C ASP A 78 4.16 0.71 -1.63
N TYR A 79 3.86 -0.59 -1.58
CA TYR A 79 2.97 -1.26 -2.53
C TYR A 79 1.59 -0.59 -2.60
N LEU A 80 0.93 -0.37 -1.45
CA LEU A 80 -0.41 0.22 -1.42
C LEU A 80 -0.38 1.69 -1.83
N ALA A 81 0.71 2.40 -1.55
CA ALA A 81 0.94 3.76 -2.02
C ALA A 81 1.04 3.82 -3.55
N ARG A 82 1.75 2.90 -4.20
CA ARG A 82 1.81 2.81 -5.68
C ARG A 82 0.45 2.55 -6.30
N ILE A 83 -0.31 1.62 -5.71
CA ILE A 83 -1.68 1.35 -6.15
C ILE A 83 -2.54 2.61 -6.08
N LEU A 84 -2.45 3.35 -4.98
CA LEU A 84 -3.20 4.57 -4.77
C LEU A 84 -2.74 5.70 -5.70
N PHE A 85 -1.44 5.87 -5.91
CA PHE A 85 -0.87 6.85 -6.83
C PHE A 85 -1.38 6.66 -8.25
N HIS A 86 -1.39 5.42 -8.74
CA HIS A 86 -1.98 5.12 -10.03
C HIS A 86 -3.46 5.48 -10.09
N GLN A 87 -4.22 5.24 -9.01
CA GLN A 87 -5.63 5.63 -8.97
C GLN A 87 -5.81 7.16 -8.96
N VAL A 88 -5.03 7.89 -8.14
CA VAL A 88 -5.05 9.36 -8.08
C VAL A 88 -4.73 9.96 -9.45
N THR A 89 -3.68 9.48 -10.10
CA THR A 89 -3.25 10.00 -11.41
C THR A 89 -4.25 9.65 -12.52
N GLU A 90 -4.88 8.47 -12.48
CA GLU A 90 -5.99 8.10 -13.36
C GLU A 90 -7.23 9.00 -13.15
N ASP A 91 -7.62 9.25 -11.89
CA ASP A 91 -8.78 10.07 -11.53
C ASP A 91 -8.56 11.57 -11.83
N ALA A 92 -7.35 12.06 -11.63
CA ALA A 92 -6.98 13.45 -11.91
C ALA A 92 -6.90 13.74 -13.43
N GLY A 93 -6.59 12.74 -14.25
CA GLY A 93 -6.52 12.86 -15.70
C GLY A 93 -5.66 14.06 -16.16
N SER A 94 -6.19 14.89 -17.07
CA SER A 94 -5.48 16.09 -17.54
C SER A 94 -5.38 17.22 -16.52
N ALA A 95 -6.14 17.17 -15.40
CA ALA A 95 -6.05 18.19 -14.35
C ALA A 95 -4.76 18.07 -13.54
N TRP A 96 -4.12 16.89 -13.56
CA TRP A 96 -2.79 16.60 -13.04
C TRP A 96 -1.69 17.33 -13.83
N ASN A 97 -1.83 17.39 -15.15
CA ASN A 97 -0.77 17.86 -16.06
C ASN A 97 -0.84 19.39 -16.30
N ARG A 98 -0.71 20.18 -15.23
CA ARG A 98 -0.79 21.66 -15.29
C ARG A 98 0.52 22.35 -15.68
N SER A 99 1.62 21.62 -15.83
CA SER A 99 2.93 22.19 -16.14
C SER A 99 3.35 21.94 -17.59
N PRO A 100 3.76 22.96 -18.36
CA PRO A 100 4.25 22.80 -19.73
C PRO A 100 5.67 22.21 -19.81
N SER A 101 6.34 21.93 -18.70
CA SER A 101 7.71 21.39 -18.67
C SER A 101 7.76 19.98 -18.07
N GLU A 102 8.32 19.03 -18.82
CA GLU A 102 8.46 17.62 -18.42
C GLU A 102 9.16 17.46 -17.05
N ALA A 103 10.20 18.25 -16.77
CA ALA A 103 10.93 18.17 -15.50
C ALA A 103 10.05 18.48 -14.28
N ARG A 104 9.18 19.50 -14.36
CA ARG A 104 8.23 19.82 -13.28
C ARG A 104 7.11 18.79 -13.16
N THR A 105 6.75 18.10 -14.26
CA THR A 105 5.77 17.01 -14.18
C THR A 105 6.35 15.84 -13.37
N ILE A 106 7.62 15.48 -13.60
CA ILE A 106 8.31 14.44 -12.82
C ILE A 106 8.45 14.86 -11.35
N GLU A 107 8.82 16.11 -11.08
CA GLU A 107 8.94 16.63 -9.72
C GLU A 107 7.59 16.56 -8.97
N ALA A 108 6.50 17.00 -9.61
CA ALA A 108 5.15 16.92 -9.04
C ALA A 108 4.69 15.46 -8.82
N GLU A 109 5.04 14.53 -9.72
CA GLU A 109 4.76 13.10 -9.55
C GLU A 109 5.46 12.51 -8.34
N ASN A 110 6.74 12.84 -8.13
CA ASN A 110 7.47 12.39 -6.95
C ASN A 110 6.89 13.00 -5.67
N GLU A 111 6.59 14.29 -5.65
CA GLU A 111 5.99 14.97 -4.49
C GLU A 111 4.62 14.37 -4.12
N LEU A 112 3.77 14.09 -5.10
CA LEU A 112 2.50 13.40 -4.85
C LEU A 112 2.72 11.98 -4.36
N PHE A 113 3.66 11.24 -4.96
CA PHE A 113 3.95 9.88 -4.53
C PHE A 113 4.43 9.83 -3.07
N ASP A 114 5.31 10.75 -2.68
CA ASP A 114 5.78 10.90 -1.30
C ASP A 114 4.64 11.27 -0.35
N LEU A 115 3.77 12.21 -0.74
CA LEU A 115 2.58 12.56 0.02
C LEU A 115 1.65 11.35 0.24
N ILE A 116 1.44 10.56 -0.80
CA ILE A 116 0.66 9.33 -0.73
C ILE A 116 1.32 8.29 0.19
N LYS A 117 2.64 8.09 0.11
CA LYS A 117 3.38 7.20 1.02
C LYS A 117 3.18 7.62 2.48
N ILE A 118 3.33 8.92 2.77
CA ILE A 118 3.13 9.47 4.11
C ILE A 118 1.69 9.26 4.59
N ALA A 119 0.70 9.55 3.75
CA ALA A 119 -0.71 9.35 4.10
C ALA A 119 -1.03 7.87 4.35
N MET A 120 -0.55 6.97 3.49
CA MET A 120 -0.74 5.53 3.66
C MET A 120 -0.07 5.00 4.93
N ASP A 121 1.17 5.43 5.23
CA ASP A 121 1.86 5.07 6.46
C ASP A 121 1.10 5.54 7.72
N ARG A 122 0.56 6.77 7.71
CA ARG A 122 -0.29 7.26 8.83
C ARG A 122 -1.52 6.39 9.06
N GLN A 123 -2.14 5.88 7.99
CA GLN A 123 -3.35 5.04 8.10
C GLN A 123 -3.03 3.59 8.50
N LEU A 124 -1.94 3.02 7.97
CA LEU A 124 -1.64 1.59 8.08
C LEU A 124 -0.50 1.26 9.05
N GLY A 125 0.50 2.13 9.21
CA GLY A 125 1.61 1.95 10.14
C GLY A 125 1.17 1.54 11.55
N PRO A 126 0.21 2.24 12.19
CA PRO A 126 -0.29 1.85 13.51
C PRO A 126 -1.01 0.48 13.54
N LYS A 127 -1.67 0.10 12.43
CA LYS A 127 -2.36 -1.20 12.31
C LYS A 127 -1.35 -2.33 12.11
N LEU A 128 -0.30 -2.06 11.32
CA LEU A 128 0.74 -3.00 10.95
C LEU A 128 1.80 -3.18 12.05
N ALA A 129 2.01 -2.19 12.91
CA ALA A 129 2.87 -2.27 14.10
C ALA A 129 2.44 -3.39 15.09
N ASN A 130 1.17 -3.80 15.05
CA ASN A 130 0.63 -4.90 15.85
C ASN A 130 0.76 -6.27 15.15
N GLY A 131 1.47 -6.32 14.02
CA GLY A 131 1.72 -7.51 13.22
C GLY A 131 0.90 -7.57 11.93
N VAL A 132 1.60 -7.77 10.81
CA VAL A 132 1.03 -7.89 9.45
C VAL A 132 -0.07 -8.94 9.35
N GLY A 133 0.00 -10.04 10.11
CA GLY A 133 -1.02 -11.08 10.08
C GLY A 133 -2.39 -10.68 10.63
N ARG A 134 -2.53 -9.46 11.15
CA ARG A 134 -3.80 -8.93 11.68
C ARG A 134 -4.51 -8.00 10.70
N ILE A 135 -3.85 -7.56 9.63
CA ILE A 135 -4.47 -6.70 8.63
C ILE A 135 -5.26 -7.52 7.62
N SER A 136 -6.44 -7.02 7.25
CA SER A 136 -7.27 -7.60 6.20
C SER A 136 -7.55 -6.59 5.11
N LYS A 137 -8.09 -7.06 3.98
CA LYS A 137 -8.61 -6.17 2.94
C LYS A 137 -9.65 -5.15 3.46
N LEU A 138 -10.46 -5.54 4.44
CA LEU A 138 -11.46 -4.65 5.07
C LEU A 138 -10.81 -3.51 5.88
N ASP A 139 -9.53 -3.64 6.24
CA ASP A 139 -8.75 -2.58 6.87
C ASP A 139 -8.07 -1.68 5.83
N VAL A 140 -7.67 -2.25 4.68
CA VAL A 140 -6.97 -1.55 3.61
C VAL A 140 -7.91 -0.61 2.84
N GLU A 141 -9.13 -1.06 2.51
CA GLU A 141 -10.07 -0.23 1.73
C GLU A 141 -10.39 1.12 2.41
N PRO A 142 -10.75 1.18 3.71
CA PRO A 142 -10.94 2.45 4.39
C PRO A 142 -9.65 3.27 4.52
N ALA A 143 -8.49 2.61 4.70
CA ALA A 143 -7.21 3.29 4.80
C ALA A 143 -6.86 4.01 3.50
N GLN A 144 -7.08 3.37 2.34
CA GLN A 144 -6.89 4.01 1.04
C GLN A 144 -7.83 5.18 0.81
N LEU A 145 -9.11 5.05 1.17
CA LEU A 145 -10.07 6.15 1.04
C LEU A 145 -9.68 7.36 1.92
N ASN A 146 -9.24 7.11 3.15
CA ASN A 146 -8.77 8.16 4.04
C ASN A 146 -7.48 8.80 3.54
N ALA A 147 -6.52 8.00 3.08
CA ALA A 147 -5.28 8.50 2.51
C ALA A 147 -5.53 9.34 1.25
N MET A 148 -6.44 8.91 0.37
CA MET A 148 -6.89 9.67 -0.79
C MET A 148 -7.47 11.03 -0.39
N GLN A 149 -8.36 11.08 0.61
CA GLN A 149 -8.93 12.34 1.10
C GLN A 149 -7.87 13.26 1.71
N GLU A 150 -6.91 12.70 2.44
CA GLU A 150 -5.79 13.42 3.04
C GLU A 150 -4.88 14.02 1.95
N VAL A 151 -4.55 13.23 0.93
CA VAL A 151 -3.78 13.65 -0.24
C VAL A 151 -4.49 14.80 -0.97
N TRP A 152 -5.79 14.68 -1.26
CA TRP A 152 -6.54 15.77 -1.90
C TRP A 152 -6.54 17.06 -1.08
N ARG A 153 -6.75 16.96 0.23
CA ARG A 153 -6.75 18.12 1.12
C ARG A 153 -5.36 18.78 1.20
N GLU A 154 -4.31 18.00 1.34
CA GLU A 154 -2.94 18.53 1.38
C GLU A 154 -2.57 19.14 0.03
N TRP A 155 -2.92 18.48 -1.08
CA TRP A 155 -2.71 18.97 -2.44
C TRP A 155 -3.42 20.29 -2.73
N GLU A 156 -4.69 20.44 -2.33
CA GLU A 156 -5.44 21.70 -2.44
C GLU A 156 -4.84 22.83 -1.59
N THR A 157 -4.05 22.52 -0.57
CA THR A 157 -3.39 23.51 0.30
C THR A 157 -2.07 24.02 -0.28
N PHE A 158 -1.50 23.33 -1.28
CA PHE A 158 -0.32 23.78 -2.03
C PHE A 158 -0.67 24.81 -3.13
N GLU A 159 -1.96 25.09 -3.39
CA GLU A 159 -2.44 26.24 -4.19
C GLU A 159 -2.42 27.56 -3.40
#